data_AF-A0A7K3RXK0-F1
#
_entry.id   AF-A0A7K3RXK0-F1
#
_cell.length_a   1.000
_cell.length_b   1.000
_cell.length_c   1.000
_cell.angle_alpha   90.00
_cell.angle_beta   90.00
_cell.angle_gamma   90.00
#
_symmetry.space_group_name_H-M   'P 1'
#
loop_
_entity.id
_entity.type
_entity.pdbx_description
1 polymer ?
#
loop_
_entity_poly.entity_id
_entity_poly.type
_entity_poly.pdbx_seq_one_letter_code
_entity_poly.pdbx_strand_id
1 'polypeptide(L)' 'MTDQRRLVLASASPARLGLLRQAGFAPEVIVSGVDEDALSAPTPAELALVLARAKAAAVAERP' A
#
# COMPACT_ATOMS: atom_id res chain seq x y z
N MET A 1 20.20 9.90 -16.64
CA MET A 1 19.82 8.77 -15.76
C MET A 1 18.46 9.09 -15.20
N THR A 2 17.43 8.32 -15.54
CA THR A 2 16.15 8.42 -14.83
C THR A 2 16.41 7.98 -13.40
N ASP A 3 16.20 8.86 -12.43
CA ASP A 3 16.31 8.48 -11.03
C ASP A 3 15.35 7.32 -10.77
N GLN A 4 15.90 6.15 -10.45
CA GLN A 4 15.14 4.92 -10.38
C GLN A 4 14.35 4.94 -9.08
N ARG A 5 13.10 5.40 -9.16
CA ARG A 5 12.24 5.54 -7.98
C ARG A 5 12.03 4.19 -7.32
N ARG A 6 12.29 4.13 -6.02
CA ARG A 6 11.98 2.98 -5.15
C ARG A 6 10.47 2.73 -5.16
N LEU A 7 10.07 1.49 -5.38
CA LEU A 7 8.68 1.05 -5.27
C LEU A 7 8.47 0.31 -3.94
N VAL A 8 7.47 0.73 -3.17
CA VAL A 8 7.13 0.13 -1.87
C VAL A 8 5.68 -0.36 -1.89
N LEU A 9 5.46 -1.58 -1.42
CA LEU A 9 4.14 -2.16 -1.16
C LEU A 9 3.78 -1.98 0.33
N ALA A 10 2.83 -1.08 0.59
CA ALA A 10 2.32 -0.78 1.93
C ALA A 10 1.33 -1.83 2.49
N SER A 11 1.64 -3.12 2.37
CA SER A 11 0.69 -4.21 2.65
C SER A 11 1.39 -5.51 3.05
N ALA A 12 0.83 -6.21 4.05
CA ALA A 12 1.25 -7.57 4.45
C ALA A 12 0.72 -8.70 3.54
N SER A 13 -0.17 -8.39 2.58
CA SER A 13 -0.83 -9.41 1.75
C SER A 13 0.15 -10.13 0.79
N PRO A 14 0.27 -11.47 0.88
CA PRO A 14 1.07 -12.25 -0.05
C PRO A 14 0.54 -12.19 -1.50
N ALA A 15 -0.78 -12.11 -1.67
CA ALA A 15 -1.40 -12.02 -2.99
C ALA A 15 -1.05 -10.72 -3.73
N ARG A 16 -1.06 -9.58 -3.02
CA ARG A 16 -0.67 -8.28 -3.61
C ARG A 16 0.80 -8.24 -4.00
N LEU A 17 1.68 -8.83 -3.18
CA LEU A 17 3.10 -8.98 -3.51
C LEU A 17 3.29 -9.87 -4.75
N GLY A 18 2.58 -11.01 -4.80
CA GLY A 18 2.59 -11.91 -5.94
C GLY A 18 2.16 -11.21 -7.24
N LEU A 19 1.08 -10.44 -7.20
CA LEU A 19 0.59 -9.67 -8.35
C LEU A 19 1.63 -8.68 -8.88
N LEU A 20 2.27 -7.90 -7.99
CA LEU A 20 3.30 -6.94 -8.40
C LEU A 20 4.52 -7.64 -9.01
N ARG A 21 4.94 -8.78 -8.43
CA ARG A 21 6.04 -9.58 -8.98
C ARG A 21 5.72 -10.18 -10.34
N GLN A 22 4.50 -10.67 -10.54
CA GLN A 22 4.02 -11.17 -11.83
C GLN A 22 3.99 -10.06 -12.90
N ALA A 23 3.74 -8.82 -12.48
CA ALA A 23 3.81 -7.64 -13.35
C ALA A 23 5.25 -7.14 -13.60
N GLY A 24 6.29 -7.83 -13.12
CA GLY A 24 7.69 -7.47 -13.33
C GLY A 24 8.27 -6.46 -12.34
N PHE A 25 7.53 -6.12 -11.28
CA PHE A 25 8.03 -5.22 -10.24
C PHE A 25 8.75 -5.98 -9.12
N ALA A 26 9.77 -5.33 -8.54
CA ALA A 26 10.46 -5.78 -7.33
C ALA A 26 10.21 -4.80 -6.17
N PRO A 27 9.00 -4.75 -5.60
CA PRO A 27 8.69 -3.82 -4.51
C PRO A 27 9.35 -4.26 -3.21
N GLU A 28 9.78 -3.29 -2.41
CA GLU A 28 10.02 -3.50 -0.99
C GLU A 28 8.67 -3.63 -0.27
N VAL A 29 8.59 -4.48 0.75
CA VAL A 29 7.36 -4.64 1.54
C VAL A 29 7.51 -3.95 2.86
N ILE A 30 6.63 -2.99 3.13
CA ILE A 30 6.52 -2.34 4.43
C ILE A 30 5.06 -2.45 4.87
N VAL A 31 4.82 -3.12 6.00
CA VAL A 31 3.46 -3.21 6.55
C VAL A 31 3.07 -1.86 7.17
N SER A 32 1.96 -1.29 6.71
CA SER A 32 1.52 0.06 7.09
C SER A 32 1.20 0.21 8.58
N GLY A 33 0.69 -0.84 9.23
CA GLY A 33 0.25 -0.79 10.63
C GLY A 33 -0.97 0.11 10.88
N VAL A 34 -1.67 0.53 9.81
CA VAL A 34 -2.90 1.33 9.91
C VAL A 34 -3.97 0.51 10.62
N ASP A 35 -4.60 1.12 11.62
CA ASP A 35 -5.83 0.63 12.23
C ASP A 35 -7.00 0.87 11.24
N GLU A 36 -7.47 -0.21 10.62
CA GLU A 36 -8.54 -0.14 9.61
C GLU A 36 -9.92 0.06 10.24
N ASP A 37 -10.11 -0.38 11.48
CA ASP A 37 -11.40 -0.31 12.18
C ASP A 37 -11.70 1.13 12.66
N ALA A 38 -10.67 1.97 12.78
CA ALA A 38 -10.80 3.40 13.05
C ALA A 38 -11.26 4.21 11.84
N LEU A 39 -11.30 3.62 10.64
CA LEU A 39 -11.65 4.29 9.39
C LEU A 39 -13.00 3.80 8.87
N SER A 40 -13.85 4.74 8.46
CA SER A 40 -15.16 4.43 7.89
C SER A 40 -15.46 5.32 6.67
N ALA A 41 -16.33 4.83 5.80
CA ALA A 41 -16.85 5.58 4.67
C ALA A 41 -18.28 5.13 4.34
N PRO A 42 -19.09 5.98 3.68
CA PRO A 42 -20.49 5.67 3.37
C PRO A 42 -20.69 4.44 2.46
N THR A 43 -19.72 4.11 1.60
CA THR A 43 -19.79 2.97 0.69
C THR A 43 -18.56 2.08 0.73
N PRO A 44 -18.67 0.79 0.35
CA PRO A 44 -17.51 -0.10 0.26
C PRO A 44 -16.39 0.40 -0.67
N ALA A 45 -16.77 1.04 -1.78
CA ALA A 45 -15.80 1.60 -2.73
C ALA A 45 -15.01 2.77 -2.13
N GLU A 46 -15.69 3.67 -1.42
CA GLU A 46 -15.05 4.77 -0.72
C GLU A 46 -14.19 4.27 0.44
N LEU A 47 -14.66 3.26 1.19
CA LEU A 47 -13.88 2.67 2.29
C LEU A 47 -12.59 2.07 1.77
N ALA A 48 -12.64 1.32 0.67
CA ALA A 48 -11.46 0.76 0.02
C ALA A 48 -10.46 1.85 -0.40
N LEU A 49 -10.95 2.99 -0.93
CA LEU A 49 -10.11 4.12 -1.31
C LEU A 49 -9.46 4.80 -0.09
N VAL A 50 -10.23 5.05 0.97
CA VAL A 50 -9.76 5.67 2.21
C VAL A 50 -8.67 4.81 2.84
N LEU A 51 -8.92 3.51 2.99
CA LEU A 51 -7.96 2.55 3.54
C LEU A 51 -6.70 2.47 2.67
N ALA A 52 -6.82 2.42 1.35
CA ALA A 52 -5.68 2.38 0.45
C ALA A 52 -4.79 3.63 0.58
N ARG A 53 -5.40 4.82 0.66
CA ARG A 53 -4.69 6.09 0.86
C ARG A 53 -4.00 6.15 2.22
N ALA A 54 -4.70 5.77 3.29
CA ALA A 54 -4.15 5.74 4.64
C ALA A 54 -2.92 4.83 4.74
N LYS A 55 -3.00 3.63 4.15
CA LYS A 55 -1.87 2.68 4.13
C LYS A 55 -0.66 3.23 3.39
N ALA A 56 -0.88 3.85 2.23
CA ALA A 56 0.19 4.45 1.44
C ALA A 56 0.86 5.63 2.17
N ALA A 57 0.06 6.53 2.75
CA ALA A 57 0.56 7.68 3.50
C ALA A 57 1.39 7.25 4.72
N ALA A 58 0.89 6.30 5.52
CA ALA A 58 1.58 5.78 6.71
C ALA A 58 2.95 5.16 6.43
N VAL A 59 3.19 4.69 5.20
CA VAL A 59 4.49 4.17 4.77
C VAL A 59 5.35 5.25 4.13
N ALA A 60 4.77 6.18 3.39
CA ALA A 60 5.49 7.28 2.74
C ALA A 60 6.17 8.23 3.74
N GLU A 61 5.65 8.32 4.97
CA GLU A 61 6.24 9.13 6.05
C GLU A 61 7.38 8.43 6.80
N ARG A 62 7.68 7.16 6.48
CA ARG A 62 8.77 6.42 7.13
C ARG A 62 10.13 6.80 6.52
N PRO A 63 11.19 6.93 7.34
CA PRO A 63 12.52 7.30 6.89
C PRO A 63 13.15 6.29 5.91
#